data_AF-A0A3N4SEN9-F1
#
_entry.id   AF-A0A3N4SEN9-F1
#
_cell.length_a   1.000
_cell.length_b   1.000
_cell.length_c   1.000
_cell.angle_alpha   90.00
_cell.angle_beta   90.00
_cell.angle_gamma   90.00
#
_symmetry.space_group_name_H-M   'P 1'
#
loop_
_entity.id
_entity.type
_entity.pdbx_description
1 polymer ?
#
loop_
_entity_poly.entity_id
_entity_poly.type
_entity_poly.pdbx_seq_one_letter_code
_entity_poly.pdbx_strand_id
1 'polypeptide(L)'
;MSSESASTSGGSVGKLSGAARTAASSITRNVPWNLDILDQRSRPLNGKLTTTATGKGVHVYVIDTGMDIGHKEFGGRAHLGADFVGPKDSGDCFSEAGVGHGTFVAGIIGGAKYGVAPKAELVRVQGVLCESEGGGSPAAAEAALVKSVKWVTAHAQKPAVVNMSLNLDHRSAALESAVKKMVDAGIPTVVSAGNFHDDACKHSPAGVPGTIVVAASTPNDRPWSDGGSYGSGYGRCVDLYAPGQKVTAALAGGGTTTEDDGATSWAAPHATGVIALYLSAHPHATADQVHVWLDHTATRGVLRGVRSDTPNRLLNTGGL
;
A
#
# COMPACT_ATOMS: atom_id res chain seq x y z
N MET A 1 -17.99 66.85 39.10
CA MET A 1 -16.64 66.33 38.81
C MET A 1 -16.41 65.20 39.80
N SER A 2 -16.84 63.99 39.47
CA SER A 2 -16.02 62.88 38.91
C SER A 2 -15.76 61.88 40.05
N SER A 3 -16.45 60.72 40.11
CA SER A 3 -16.07 59.43 39.47
C SER A 3 -14.68 58.96 39.97
N GLU A 4 -14.42 57.79 40.55
CA GLU A 4 -14.87 56.41 40.29
C GLU A 4 -14.61 55.53 41.53
N SER A 5 -15.50 54.56 41.75
CA SER A 5 -15.30 53.39 42.62
C SER A 5 -14.87 52.19 41.76
N ALA A 6 -13.66 51.66 41.95
CA ALA A 6 -13.22 50.45 41.28
C ALA A 6 -13.58 49.21 42.11
N SER A 7 -14.60 48.46 41.69
CA SER A 7 -14.89 47.11 42.15
C SER A 7 -14.15 46.09 41.29
N THR A 8 -13.28 45.28 41.88
CA THR A 8 -12.68 44.12 41.20
C THR A 8 -13.67 42.96 41.18
N SER A 9 -14.29 42.73 40.03
CA SER A 9 -15.19 41.61 39.76
C SER A 9 -14.42 40.31 39.49
N GLY A 10 -14.96 39.21 40.04
CA GLY A 10 -14.45 37.86 39.83
C GLY A 10 -14.58 37.40 38.37
N GLY A 11 -13.47 36.92 37.83
CA GLY A 11 -13.42 36.28 36.51
C GLY A 11 -14.05 34.89 36.56
N SER A 12 -15.16 34.73 35.85
CA SER A 12 -15.80 33.46 35.54
C SER A 12 -14.85 32.56 34.73
N VAL A 13 -14.65 31.33 35.20
CA VAL A 13 -13.96 30.26 34.47
C VAL A 13 -14.87 29.83 33.31
N GLY A 14 -14.56 30.30 32.10
CA GLY A 14 -15.23 29.89 30.89
C GLY A 14 -15.06 28.38 30.67
N LYS A 15 -16.17 27.64 30.72
CA LYS A 15 -16.25 26.27 30.20
C LYS A 15 -15.86 26.30 28.72
N LEU A 16 -14.69 25.74 28.40
CA LEU A 16 -14.39 25.32 27.03
C LEU A 16 -15.39 24.21 26.67
N SER A 17 -16.42 24.59 25.91
CA SER A 17 -17.34 23.63 25.30
C SER A 17 -16.51 22.75 24.37
N GLY A 18 -16.32 21.50 24.77
CA GLY A 18 -15.77 20.48 23.88
C GLY A 18 -16.66 20.39 22.65
N ALA A 19 -16.12 20.75 21.49
CA ALA A 19 -16.70 20.36 20.21
C ALA A 19 -16.77 18.84 20.23
N ALA A 20 -17.98 18.29 20.23
CA ALA A 20 -18.19 16.88 19.98
C ALA A 20 -17.55 16.55 18.63
N ARG A 21 -16.45 15.79 18.64
CA ARG A 21 -15.94 15.15 17.43
C ARG A 21 -17.09 14.31 16.88
N THR A 22 -17.69 14.75 15.77
CA THR A 22 -18.60 13.93 14.99
C THR A 22 -17.86 12.64 14.69
N ALA A 23 -18.32 11.52 15.25
CA ALA A 23 -17.75 10.22 14.94
C ALA A 23 -17.82 10.05 13.41
N ALA A 24 -16.67 9.83 12.77
CA ALA A 24 -16.64 9.57 11.34
C ALA A 24 -17.56 8.36 11.07
N SER A 25 -18.47 8.51 10.10
CA SER A 25 -19.41 7.43 9.77
C SER A 25 -18.63 6.20 9.30
N SER A 26 -18.81 5.07 9.97
CA SER A 26 -18.22 3.80 9.56
C SER A 26 -18.95 3.22 8.34
N ILE A 27 -18.20 2.58 7.45
CA ILE A 27 -18.67 1.86 6.27
C ILE A 27 -18.28 0.40 6.44
N THR A 28 -19.26 -0.49 6.43
CA THR A 28 -19.05 -1.94 6.53
C THR A 28 -19.40 -2.61 5.20
N ARG A 29 -18.50 -3.47 4.70
CA ARG A 29 -18.69 -4.20 3.44
C ARG A 29 -18.48 -5.69 3.65
N ASN A 30 -19.21 -6.53 2.92
CA ASN A 30 -18.89 -7.95 2.80
C ASN A 30 -17.72 -8.11 1.84
N VAL A 31 -16.68 -8.82 2.26
CA VAL A 31 -15.39 -8.85 1.56
C VAL A 31 -14.74 -10.24 1.61
N PRO A 32 -13.81 -10.55 0.69
CA PRO A 32 -12.96 -11.74 0.80
C PRO A 32 -12.00 -11.65 2.01
N TRP A 33 -11.43 -12.79 2.37
CA TRP A 33 -10.61 -12.96 3.57
C TRP A 33 -9.43 -11.96 3.67
N ASN A 34 -8.85 -11.60 2.51
CA ASN A 34 -7.68 -10.72 2.42
C ASN A 34 -8.00 -9.27 2.80
N LEU A 35 -9.28 -8.88 2.82
CA LEU A 35 -9.73 -7.61 3.37
C LEU A 35 -10.31 -7.77 4.78
N ASP A 36 -11.04 -8.87 5.01
CA ASP A 36 -11.67 -9.24 6.28
C ASP A 36 -10.66 -9.25 7.43
N ILE A 37 -9.49 -9.86 7.24
CA ILE A 37 -8.47 -9.96 8.29
C ILE A 37 -7.90 -8.58 8.72
N LEU A 38 -8.05 -7.53 7.91
CA LEU A 38 -7.39 -6.25 8.15
C LEU A 38 -7.98 -5.46 9.31
N ASP A 39 -9.24 -5.64 9.70
CA ASP A 39 -9.84 -4.93 10.84
C ASP A 39 -9.99 -5.80 12.09
N GLN A 40 -9.42 -7.02 12.06
CA GLN A 40 -9.50 -7.99 13.14
C GLN A 40 -8.13 -8.30 13.74
N ARG A 41 -8.12 -8.60 15.04
CA ARG A 41 -6.89 -9.02 15.77
C ARG A 41 -6.87 -10.51 16.10
N SER A 42 -8.00 -11.19 15.95
CA SER A 42 -8.17 -12.61 16.26
C SER A 42 -9.16 -13.24 15.30
N ARG A 43 -9.01 -14.54 15.06
CA ARG A 43 -9.96 -15.39 14.34
C ARG A 43 -11.11 -15.83 15.25
N PRO A 44 -12.25 -16.34 14.72
CA PRO A 44 -12.56 -16.52 13.29
C PRO A 44 -12.80 -15.19 12.57
N LEU A 45 -12.62 -15.21 11.25
CA LEU A 45 -12.98 -14.12 10.36
C LEU A 45 -14.51 -13.98 10.28
N ASN A 46 -15.01 -12.76 10.00
CA ASN A 46 -16.44 -12.43 10.08
C ASN A 46 -17.08 -12.10 8.71
N GLY A 47 -16.30 -12.14 7.63
CA GLY A 47 -16.71 -11.85 6.26
C GLY A 47 -16.81 -10.36 5.94
N LYS A 48 -16.30 -9.46 6.80
CA LYS A 48 -16.54 -8.02 6.71
C LYS A 48 -15.28 -7.21 6.93
N LEU A 49 -15.26 -6.04 6.31
CA LEU A 49 -14.31 -4.97 6.60
C LEU A 49 -15.09 -3.71 6.94
N THR A 50 -14.82 -3.15 8.11
CA THR A 50 -15.39 -1.89 8.60
C THR A 50 -14.31 -0.82 8.65
N THR A 51 -14.54 0.29 7.95
CA THR A 51 -13.66 1.47 7.97
C THR A 51 -14.42 2.76 8.20
N THR A 52 -13.86 3.67 8.98
CA THR A 52 -14.24 5.08 9.17
C THR A 52 -13.67 6.03 8.12
N ALA A 53 -12.69 5.57 7.34
CA ALA A 53 -12.07 6.28 6.23
C ALA A 53 -12.25 5.54 4.90
N THR A 54 -11.99 6.21 3.77
CA THR A 54 -12.16 5.62 2.42
C THR A 54 -10.97 5.84 1.48
N GLY A 55 -9.95 6.59 1.90
CA GLY A 55 -8.85 7.01 1.02
C GLY A 55 -9.16 8.24 0.16
N LYS A 56 -10.35 8.83 0.30
CA LYS A 56 -10.76 10.01 -0.46
C LYS A 56 -9.73 11.14 -0.34
N GLY A 57 -9.30 11.68 -1.48
CA GLY A 57 -8.34 12.79 -1.56
C GLY A 57 -6.87 12.38 -1.42
N VAL A 58 -6.57 11.09 -1.31
CA VAL A 58 -5.20 10.58 -1.33
C VAL A 58 -4.85 10.09 -2.73
N HIS A 59 -3.69 10.51 -3.22
CA HIS A 59 -3.12 10.06 -4.49
C HIS A 59 -2.23 8.84 -4.27
N VAL A 60 -2.56 7.73 -4.92
CA VAL A 60 -1.78 6.50 -4.84
C VAL A 60 -1.07 6.26 -6.17
N TYR A 61 0.25 6.37 -6.17
CA TYR A 61 1.07 6.15 -7.35
C TYR A 61 1.46 4.66 -7.41
N VAL A 62 0.98 3.97 -8.44
CA VAL A 62 1.25 2.54 -8.66
C VAL A 62 2.34 2.43 -9.72
N ILE A 63 3.58 2.18 -9.27
CA ILE A 63 4.73 1.95 -10.17
C ILE A 63 4.77 0.46 -10.50
N ASP A 64 4.33 0.11 -11.70
CA ASP A 64 4.07 -1.30 -12.06
C ASP A 64 4.10 -1.53 -13.59
N THR A 65 3.49 -2.62 -14.08
CA THR A 65 3.34 -3.02 -15.49
C THR A 65 2.32 -2.17 -16.26
N GLY A 66 1.63 -1.27 -15.59
CA GLY A 66 0.52 -0.50 -16.16
C GLY A 66 -0.69 -0.54 -15.23
N MET A 67 -1.86 -0.20 -15.78
CA MET A 67 -3.14 -0.26 -15.08
C MET A 67 -4.25 -0.04 -16.10
N ASP A 68 -5.24 -0.93 -16.15
CA ASP A 68 -6.47 -0.72 -16.91
C ASP A 68 -7.33 0.36 -16.21
N ILE A 69 -7.05 1.63 -16.49
CA ILE A 69 -7.71 2.75 -15.79
C ILE A 69 -9.23 2.81 -16.05
N GLY A 70 -9.70 2.17 -17.13
CA GLY A 70 -11.11 2.06 -17.49
C GLY A 70 -11.86 0.98 -16.69
N HIS A 71 -11.16 0.20 -15.88
CA HIS A 71 -11.76 -0.91 -15.15
C HIS A 71 -12.86 -0.46 -14.18
N LYS A 72 -13.97 -1.23 -14.13
CA LYS A 72 -15.17 -0.87 -13.36
C LYS A 72 -14.91 -0.74 -11.84
N GLU A 73 -13.93 -1.47 -11.31
CA GLU A 73 -13.52 -1.34 -9.91
C GLU A 73 -13.00 0.07 -9.58
N PHE A 74 -12.43 0.79 -10.55
CA PHE A 74 -11.88 2.12 -10.31
C PHE A 74 -12.94 3.22 -10.45
N GLY A 75 -13.94 3.03 -11.31
CA GLY A 75 -15.09 3.92 -11.42
C GLY A 75 -14.71 5.37 -11.72
N GLY A 76 -13.69 5.58 -12.56
CA GLY A 76 -13.18 6.90 -12.96
C GLY A 76 -12.15 7.53 -12.00
N ARG A 77 -11.73 6.83 -10.94
CA ARG A 77 -10.69 7.29 -10.00
C ARG A 77 -9.26 6.90 -10.38
N ALA A 78 -9.10 6.12 -11.45
CA ALA A 78 -7.79 5.78 -11.98
C ALA A 78 -7.44 6.73 -13.13
N HIS A 79 -6.24 7.31 -13.07
CA HIS A 79 -5.78 8.34 -13.98
C HIS A 79 -4.43 7.96 -14.60
N LEU A 80 -4.17 8.48 -15.80
CA LEU A 80 -2.85 8.39 -16.42
C LEU A 80 -1.85 9.26 -15.65
N GLY A 81 -0.71 8.66 -15.29
CA GLY A 81 0.47 9.38 -14.81
C GLY A 81 1.53 9.46 -15.90
N ALA A 82 2.49 8.53 -15.87
CA ALA A 82 3.59 8.48 -16.82
C ALA A 82 3.91 7.05 -17.26
N ASP A 83 4.53 6.93 -18.43
CA ASP A 83 4.97 5.68 -19.03
C ASP A 83 6.45 5.79 -19.41
N PHE A 84 7.26 4.83 -18.96
CA PHE A 84 8.71 4.82 -19.17
C PHE A 84 9.21 3.62 -19.97
N VAL A 85 8.31 2.81 -20.54
CA VAL A 85 8.67 1.53 -21.17
C VAL A 85 8.23 1.38 -22.63
N GLY A 86 7.36 2.25 -23.14
CA GLY A 86 6.86 2.19 -24.52
C GLY A 86 5.33 2.24 -24.56
N PRO A 87 4.66 2.13 -25.73
CA PRO A 87 3.23 2.45 -25.77
C PRO A 87 2.35 1.28 -25.33
N LYS A 88 1.61 1.45 -24.23
CA LYS A 88 0.18 1.12 -24.17
C LYS A 88 -0.57 2.26 -23.47
N ASP A 89 -1.46 2.92 -24.21
CA ASP A 89 -2.31 3.97 -23.63
C ASP A 89 -3.46 3.31 -22.87
N SER A 90 -3.59 3.71 -21.60
CA SER A 90 -4.65 3.34 -20.63
C SER A 90 -4.80 1.87 -20.19
N GLY A 91 -3.99 0.94 -20.73
CA GLY A 91 -4.04 -0.49 -20.39
C GLY A 91 -2.95 -1.00 -19.44
N ASP A 92 -2.95 -2.32 -19.26
CA ASP A 92 -1.95 -3.07 -18.49
C ASP A 92 -1.43 -4.27 -19.29
N CYS A 93 -0.23 -4.72 -18.97
CA CYS A 93 0.37 -5.92 -19.55
C CYS A 93 -0.29 -7.18 -18.97
N PHE A 94 -0.78 -8.06 -19.82
CA PHE A 94 -1.34 -9.34 -19.39
C PHE A 94 -0.25 -10.40 -19.21
N SER A 95 -0.33 -11.16 -18.12
CA SER A 95 0.32 -12.48 -18.04
C SER A 95 -0.44 -13.48 -18.94
N GLU A 96 0.08 -14.69 -19.12
CA GLU A 96 -0.65 -15.76 -19.83
C GLU A 96 -2.03 -16.04 -19.23
N ALA A 97 -2.19 -15.82 -17.92
CA ALA A 97 -3.43 -15.96 -17.18
C ALA A 97 -4.37 -14.74 -17.31
N GLY A 98 -3.98 -13.69 -18.05
CA GLY A 98 -4.79 -12.51 -18.31
C GLY A 98 -4.92 -11.54 -17.13
N VAL A 99 -4.05 -11.65 -16.11
CA VAL A 99 -4.24 -10.94 -14.83
C VAL A 99 -4.10 -9.42 -14.95
N GLY A 100 -3.01 -8.96 -15.56
CA GLY A 100 -2.60 -7.56 -15.42
C GLY A 100 -2.07 -7.29 -14.02
N HIS A 101 -0.76 -7.39 -13.82
CA HIS A 101 -0.15 -7.30 -12.48
C HIS A 101 -0.47 -5.94 -11.84
N GLY A 102 -0.23 -4.83 -12.54
CA GLY A 102 -0.51 -3.49 -12.03
C GLY A 102 -2.00 -3.21 -11.79
N THR A 103 -2.89 -3.75 -12.62
CA THR A 103 -4.36 -3.66 -12.44
C THR A 103 -4.82 -4.43 -11.22
N PHE A 104 -4.27 -5.62 -11.01
CA PHE A 104 -4.57 -6.44 -9.85
C PHE A 104 -4.11 -5.76 -8.55
N VAL A 105 -2.86 -5.26 -8.53
CA VAL A 105 -2.30 -4.44 -7.45
C VAL A 105 -3.19 -3.23 -7.16
N ALA A 106 -3.55 -2.46 -8.19
CA ALA A 106 -4.43 -1.30 -8.07
C ALA A 106 -5.84 -1.67 -7.56
N GLY A 107 -6.33 -2.85 -7.95
CA GLY A 107 -7.58 -3.43 -7.47
C GLY A 107 -7.58 -3.67 -5.95
N ILE A 108 -6.49 -4.22 -5.41
CA ILE A 108 -6.31 -4.44 -3.96
C ILE A 108 -6.22 -3.11 -3.21
N ILE A 109 -5.57 -2.10 -3.78
CA ILE A 109 -5.45 -0.77 -3.17
C ILE A 109 -6.82 -0.09 -3.13
N GLY A 110 -7.42 0.11 -4.30
CA GLY A 110 -8.48 1.10 -4.49
C GLY A 110 -9.70 0.63 -5.28
N GLY A 111 -9.85 -0.67 -5.51
CA GLY A 111 -11.07 -1.22 -6.10
C GLY A 111 -12.31 -0.94 -5.26
N ALA A 112 -13.44 -0.67 -5.90
CA ALA A 112 -14.70 -0.37 -5.21
C ALA A 112 -15.19 -1.52 -4.33
N LYS A 113 -15.01 -2.76 -4.78
CA LYS A 113 -15.40 -3.97 -4.05
C LYS A 113 -14.20 -4.67 -3.41
N TYR A 114 -13.08 -4.76 -4.12
CA TYR A 114 -11.91 -5.53 -3.68
C TYR A 114 -10.74 -4.69 -3.16
N GLY A 115 -10.92 -3.37 -3.10
CA GLY A 115 -9.93 -2.45 -2.55
C GLY A 115 -10.07 -2.22 -1.06
N VAL A 116 -8.95 -1.92 -0.41
CA VAL A 116 -8.89 -1.42 0.97
C VAL A 116 -9.39 0.03 1.06
N ALA A 117 -8.98 0.89 0.13
CA ALA A 117 -9.27 2.33 0.09
C ALA A 117 -10.13 2.70 -1.15
N PRO A 118 -11.44 2.41 -1.14
CA PRO A 118 -12.31 2.43 -2.33
C PRO A 118 -12.62 3.84 -2.88
N LYS A 119 -12.06 4.90 -2.29
CA LYS A 119 -12.17 6.28 -2.78
C LYS A 119 -10.82 6.96 -3.00
N ALA A 120 -9.72 6.22 -2.91
CA ALA A 120 -8.41 6.74 -3.32
C ALA A 120 -8.37 7.04 -4.82
N GLU A 121 -7.56 8.05 -5.19
CA GLU A 121 -7.24 8.39 -6.57
C GLU A 121 -6.00 7.60 -6.98
N LEU A 122 -6.13 6.73 -7.97
CA LEU A 122 -5.05 5.86 -8.44
C LEU A 122 -4.33 6.52 -9.61
N VAL A 123 -3.01 6.55 -9.58
CA VAL A 123 -2.18 7.12 -10.65
C VAL A 123 -1.32 6.02 -11.24
N ARG A 124 -1.55 5.70 -12.51
CA ARG A 124 -0.78 4.72 -13.28
C ARG A 124 0.62 5.27 -13.56
N VAL A 125 1.65 4.57 -13.11
CA VAL A 125 3.04 4.85 -13.47
C VAL A 125 3.65 3.57 -14.04
N GLN A 126 3.74 3.46 -15.36
CA GLN A 126 4.30 2.26 -15.97
C GLN A 126 5.83 2.35 -15.98
N GLY A 127 6.45 1.52 -15.13
CA GLY A 127 7.90 1.41 -14.98
C GLY A 127 8.44 0.01 -15.23
N VAL A 128 7.55 -0.97 -15.37
CA VAL A 128 7.89 -2.38 -15.65
C VAL A 128 7.48 -2.71 -17.08
N LEU A 129 8.41 -3.32 -17.83
CA LEU A 129 8.14 -3.77 -19.19
C LEU A 129 7.22 -5.00 -19.18
N CYS A 130 6.37 -5.13 -20.20
CA CYS A 130 5.61 -6.36 -20.37
C CYS A 130 6.56 -7.53 -20.69
N GLU A 131 6.47 -8.62 -19.94
CA GLU A 131 7.24 -9.84 -20.24
C GLU A 131 6.91 -10.40 -21.63
N SER A 132 5.64 -10.32 -22.03
CA SER A 132 5.14 -10.71 -23.37
C SER A 132 5.75 -9.89 -24.51
N GLU A 133 6.35 -8.73 -24.21
CA GLU A 133 7.06 -7.88 -25.17
C GLU A 133 8.58 -8.07 -25.07
N GLY A 134 9.02 -9.15 -24.43
CA GLY A 134 10.42 -9.52 -24.25
C GLY A 134 11.08 -8.89 -23.03
N GLY A 135 10.34 -8.18 -22.17
CA GLY A 135 10.81 -7.64 -20.89
C GLY A 135 11.90 -6.56 -20.96
N GLY A 136 12.43 -6.26 -22.15
CA GLY A 136 13.59 -5.39 -22.35
C GLY A 136 14.90 -6.00 -21.83
N SER A 137 16.02 -5.30 -22.04
CA SER A 137 17.25 -5.68 -21.37
C SER A 137 17.17 -5.35 -19.87
N PRO A 138 17.86 -6.10 -18.98
CA PRO A 138 17.85 -5.79 -17.54
C PRO A 138 18.22 -4.33 -17.24
N ALA A 139 19.18 -3.76 -17.97
CA ALA A 139 19.58 -2.36 -17.85
C ALA A 139 18.47 -1.38 -18.28
N ALA A 140 17.69 -1.71 -19.31
CA ALA A 140 16.57 -0.89 -19.75
C ALA A 140 15.41 -0.94 -18.74
N ALA A 141 15.10 -2.13 -18.21
CA ALA A 141 14.10 -2.32 -17.17
C ALA A 141 14.43 -1.51 -15.90
N GLU A 142 15.66 -1.63 -15.42
CA GLU A 142 16.12 -0.85 -14.27
C GLU A 142 16.09 0.66 -14.54
N ALA A 143 16.52 1.10 -15.73
CA ALA A 143 16.47 2.51 -16.11
C ALA A 143 15.04 3.06 -16.14
N ALA A 144 14.05 2.27 -16.59
CA ALA A 144 12.64 2.64 -16.56
C ALA A 144 12.11 2.78 -15.13
N LEU A 145 12.46 1.86 -14.23
CA LEU A 145 12.11 1.95 -12.80
C LEU A 145 12.71 3.21 -12.16
N VAL A 146 14.00 3.49 -12.39
CA VAL A 146 14.67 4.69 -11.88
C VAL A 146 13.99 5.97 -12.38
N LYS A 147 13.60 6.02 -13.65
CA LYS A 147 12.85 7.16 -14.21
C LYS A 147 11.48 7.31 -13.59
N SER A 148 10.78 6.20 -13.37
CA SER A 148 9.45 6.16 -12.73
C SER A 148 9.48 6.74 -11.33
N VAL A 149 10.42 6.27 -10.49
CA VAL A 149 10.61 6.78 -9.12
C VAL A 149 10.94 8.27 -9.11
N LYS A 150 11.85 8.72 -9.98
CA LYS A 150 12.20 10.14 -10.11
C LYS A 150 11.01 10.99 -10.54
N TRP A 151 10.19 10.49 -11.47
CA TRP A 151 9.02 11.21 -11.93
C TRP A 151 7.98 11.37 -10.82
N VAL A 152 7.67 10.29 -10.08
CA VAL A 152 6.75 10.37 -8.93
C VAL A 152 7.31 11.33 -7.88
N THR A 153 8.60 11.24 -7.56
CA THR A 153 9.25 12.17 -6.61
C THR A 153 9.05 13.64 -6.99
N ALA A 154 9.10 13.96 -8.29
CA ALA A 154 8.98 15.32 -8.80
C ALA A 154 7.52 15.80 -9.00
N HIS A 155 6.56 14.89 -9.18
CA HIS A 155 5.19 15.23 -9.58
C HIS A 155 4.11 14.78 -8.58
N ALA A 156 4.48 14.13 -7.48
CA ALA A 156 3.54 13.65 -6.49
C ALA A 156 2.71 14.78 -5.87
N GLN A 157 1.38 14.65 -5.96
CA GLN A 157 0.43 15.51 -5.26
C GLN A 157 0.16 14.93 -3.88
N LYS A 158 0.41 15.69 -2.81
CA LYS A 158 0.18 15.24 -1.43
C LYS A 158 -1.29 15.49 -1.01
N PRO A 159 -1.91 14.63 -0.18
CA PRO A 159 -1.34 13.42 0.44
C PRO A 159 -1.10 12.31 -0.59
N ALA A 160 0.08 11.68 -0.53
CA ALA A 160 0.52 10.67 -1.48
C ALA A 160 1.04 9.42 -0.79
N VAL A 161 0.89 8.27 -1.44
CA VAL A 161 1.62 7.03 -1.13
C VAL A 161 2.02 6.34 -2.43
N VAL A 162 3.20 5.75 -2.48
CA VAL A 162 3.68 4.95 -3.62
C VAL A 162 3.59 3.47 -3.30
N ASN A 163 3.12 2.68 -4.25
CA ASN A 163 3.23 1.23 -4.24
C ASN A 163 4.22 0.78 -5.31
N MET A 164 5.21 -0.02 -4.91
CA MET A 164 6.12 -0.73 -5.80
C MET A 164 6.05 -2.23 -5.48
N SER A 165 5.11 -2.93 -6.12
CA SER A 165 4.94 -4.39 -5.99
C SER A 165 5.93 -5.14 -6.89
N LEU A 166 7.21 -4.80 -6.78
CA LEU A 166 8.28 -5.32 -7.62
C LEU A 166 9.58 -5.42 -6.83
N ASN A 167 10.45 -6.33 -7.25
CA ASN A 167 11.79 -6.46 -6.72
C ASN A 167 12.76 -6.82 -7.84
N LEU A 168 13.99 -6.29 -7.73
CA LEU A 168 15.15 -6.87 -8.38
C LEU A 168 15.71 -7.96 -7.49
N ASP A 169 16.26 -9.01 -8.08
CA ASP A 169 16.94 -10.13 -7.39
C ASP A 169 18.32 -9.76 -6.81
N HIS A 170 18.68 -8.47 -6.89
CA HIS A 170 19.93 -7.90 -6.43
C HIS A 170 19.74 -6.45 -5.94
N ARG A 171 20.84 -5.89 -5.40
CA ARG A 171 20.94 -4.49 -4.99
C ARG A 171 21.31 -3.61 -6.18
N SER A 172 20.48 -2.63 -6.53
CA SER A 172 20.77 -1.61 -7.55
C SER A 172 21.08 -0.27 -6.90
N ALA A 173 22.33 0.20 -6.99
CA ALA A 173 22.70 1.52 -6.45
C ALA A 173 21.90 2.68 -7.08
N ALA A 174 21.54 2.57 -8.36
CA ALA A 174 20.77 3.60 -9.06
C ALA A 174 19.31 3.66 -8.59
N LEU A 175 18.65 2.51 -8.44
CA LEU A 175 17.29 2.42 -7.93
C LEU A 175 17.22 2.83 -6.47
N GLU A 176 18.16 2.37 -5.64
CA GLU A 176 18.21 2.71 -4.22
C GLU A 176 18.41 4.21 -3.99
N SER A 177 19.28 4.84 -4.78
CA SER A 177 19.48 6.29 -4.72
C SER A 177 18.20 7.05 -5.09
N ALA A 178 17.47 6.60 -6.11
CA ALA A 178 16.21 7.22 -6.51
C ALA A 178 15.12 7.03 -5.45
N VAL A 179 14.94 5.81 -4.94
CA VAL A 179 13.93 5.51 -3.90
C VAL A 179 14.25 6.23 -2.61
N LYS A 180 15.52 6.29 -2.20
CA LYS A 180 15.92 7.05 -1.02
C LYS A 180 15.53 8.52 -1.15
N LYS A 181 15.74 9.15 -2.31
CA LYS A 181 15.31 10.54 -2.54
C LYS A 181 13.79 10.71 -2.47
N MET A 182 13.02 9.73 -2.91
CA MET A 182 11.55 9.74 -2.79
C MET A 182 11.10 9.66 -1.32
N VAL A 183 11.73 8.77 -0.54
CA VAL A 183 11.51 8.65 0.91
C VAL A 183 11.91 9.95 1.62
N ASP A 184 13.10 10.49 1.32
CA ASP A 184 13.60 11.76 1.90
C ASP A 184 12.70 12.96 1.53
N ALA A 185 11.97 12.91 0.40
CA ALA A 185 10.96 13.91 0.03
C ALA A 185 9.64 13.77 0.84
N GLY A 186 9.59 12.83 1.79
CA GLY A 186 8.47 12.60 2.69
C GLY A 186 7.27 11.95 1.99
N ILE A 187 7.52 11.07 1.01
CA ILE A 187 6.48 10.29 0.34
C ILE A 187 6.55 8.85 0.90
N PRO A 188 5.53 8.39 1.66
CA PRO A 188 5.41 7.00 2.07
C PRO A 188 5.55 6.08 0.87
N THR A 189 6.50 5.13 0.94
CA THR A 189 6.84 4.25 -0.17
C THR A 189 6.74 2.80 0.30
N VAL A 190 5.73 2.09 -0.19
CA VAL A 190 5.47 0.69 0.13
C VAL A 190 6.06 -0.19 -0.95
N VAL A 191 6.78 -1.22 -0.53
CA VAL A 191 7.48 -2.15 -1.41
C VAL A 191 7.23 -3.59 -1.00
N SER A 192 7.20 -4.50 -1.96
CA SER A 192 7.15 -5.93 -1.68
C SER A 192 8.48 -6.43 -1.09
N ALA A 193 8.42 -7.41 -0.18
CA ALA A 193 9.61 -8.03 0.40
C ALA A 193 10.38 -8.94 -0.59
N GLY A 194 9.80 -9.28 -1.74
CA GLY A 194 10.35 -10.18 -2.74
C GLY A 194 9.86 -11.62 -2.56
N ASN A 195 9.88 -12.39 -3.66
CA ASN A 195 9.37 -13.77 -3.70
C ASN A 195 10.48 -14.83 -3.72
N PHE A 196 11.72 -14.43 -3.38
CA PHE A 196 12.92 -15.26 -3.49
C PHE A 196 13.15 -16.21 -2.29
N HIS A 197 12.21 -16.23 -1.33
CA HIS A 197 12.30 -17.00 -0.10
C HIS A 197 13.63 -16.79 0.66
N ASP A 198 14.15 -15.55 0.68
CA ASP A 198 15.41 -15.19 1.31
C ASP A 198 15.34 -13.84 2.07
N ASP A 199 16.52 -13.32 2.45
CA ASP A 199 16.64 -12.05 3.18
C ASP A 199 16.30 -10.86 2.28
N ALA A 200 15.17 -10.20 2.58
CA ALA A 200 14.66 -9.05 1.85
C ALA A 200 15.67 -7.89 1.74
N CYS A 201 16.63 -7.79 2.66
CA CYS A 201 17.67 -6.77 2.61
C CYS A 201 18.60 -6.88 1.39
N LYS A 202 18.68 -8.05 0.75
CA LYS A 202 19.53 -8.32 -0.42
C LYS A 202 18.96 -7.78 -1.74
N HIS A 203 17.73 -7.29 -1.72
CA HIS A 203 16.97 -6.93 -2.91
C HIS A 203 16.62 -5.43 -2.91
N SER A 204 16.60 -4.81 -4.07
CA SER A 204 16.03 -3.47 -4.23
C SER A 204 14.59 -3.56 -4.74
N PRO A 205 13.66 -2.68 -4.29
CA PRO A 205 13.87 -1.58 -3.34
C PRO A 205 13.69 -1.97 -1.85
N ALA A 206 13.43 -3.24 -1.52
CA ALA A 206 13.18 -3.72 -0.15
C ALA A 206 14.31 -3.36 0.84
N GLY A 207 15.56 -3.40 0.41
CA GLY A 207 16.70 -3.07 1.26
C GLY A 207 17.01 -1.57 1.41
N VAL A 208 16.16 -0.66 0.88
CA VAL A 208 16.33 0.79 1.04
C VAL A 208 15.77 1.24 2.39
N PRO A 209 16.57 1.83 3.29
CA PRO A 209 16.05 2.34 4.56
C PRO A 209 14.92 3.37 4.36
N GLY A 210 13.84 3.23 5.14
CA GLY A 210 12.70 4.13 5.14
C GLY A 210 11.59 3.78 4.13
N THR A 211 11.77 2.75 3.30
CA THR A 211 10.63 2.10 2.64
C THR A 211 9.84 1.27 3.65
N ILE A 212 8.57 1.02 3.36
CA ILE A 212 7.68 0.13 4.12
C ILE A 212 7.67 -1.21 3.39
N VAL A 213 8.36 -2.20 3.94
CA VAL A 213 8.58 -3.50 3.28
C VAL A 213 7.57 -4.52 3.77
N VAL A 214 6.80 -5.08 2.84
CA VAL A 214 5.65 -5.93 3.16
C VAL A 214 5.86 -7.36 2.71
N ALA A 215 5.84 -8.26 3.68
CA ALA A 215 5.91 -9.71 3.50
C ALA A 215 4.51 -10.33 3.29
N ALA A 216 4.45 -11.50 2.67
CA ALA A 216 3.22 -12.19 2.33
C ALA A 216 2.81 -13.19 3.40
N SER A 217 1.55 -13.13 3.83
CA SER A 217 0.91 -14.11 4.70
C SER A 217 -0.18 -14.90 3.97
N THR A 218 -0.44 -16.10 4.48
CA THR A 218 -1.47 -17.02 3.98
C THR A 218 -2.76 -16.88 4.79
N PRO A 219 -3.90 -17.39 4.27
CA PRO A 219 -5.15 -17.49 5.03
C PRO A 219 -5.06 -18.31 6.32
N ASN A 220 -3.96 -19.04 6.54
CA ASN A 220 -3.73 -19.89 7.70
C ASN A 220 -2.78 -19.28 8.74
N ASP A 221 -2.53 -17.96 8.69
CA ASP A 221 -1.64 -17.22 9.59
C ASP A 221 -0.19 -17.73 9.55
N ARG A 222 0.36 -17.92 8.35
CA ARG A 222 1.77 -18.28 8.15
C ARG A 222 2.38 -17.41 7.05
N PRO A 223 3.69 -17.13 7.08
CA PRO A 223 4.39 -16.63 5.91
C PRO A 223 4.10 -17.51 4.69
N TRP A 224 3.90 -16.91 3.52
CA TRP A 224 3.71 -17.65 2.29
C TRP A 224 5.02 -18.32 1.82
N SER A 225 4.90 -19.57 1.38
CA SER A 225 5.93 -20.35 0.69
C SER A 225 5.23 -21.37 -0.20
N ASP A 226 5.82 -21.69 -1.35
CA ASP A 226 5.36 -22.76 -2.23
C ASP A 226 5.92 -24.14 -1.83
N GLY A 227 6.74 -24.20 -0.76
CA GLY A 227 7.44 -25.41 -0.31
C GLY A 227 8.78 -25.66 -1.00
N GLY A 228 9.19 -24.77 -1.92
CA GLY A 228 10.45 -24.82 -2.66
C GLY A 228 11.23 -23.51 -2.54
N SER A 229 11.74 -23.03 -3.68
CA SER A 229 12.59 -21.85 -3.76
C SER A 229 11.81 -20.53 -3.75
N TYR A 230 10.48 -20.56 -3.84
CA TYR A 230 9.67 -19.35 -3.81
C TYR A 230 8.92 -19.21 -2.48
N GLY A 231 8.78 -17.96 -2.08
CA GLY A 231 8.18 -17.63 -0.80
C GLY A 231 8.43 -16.19 -0.41
N SER A 232 7.75 -15.75 0.63
CA SER A 232 7.90 -14.40 1.13
C SER A 232 9.34 -14.14 1.56
N GLY A 233 9.88 -12.99 1.13
CA GLY A 233 11.06 -12.40 1.74
C GLY A 233 10.88 -12.22 3.25
N TYR A 234 12.00 -12.28 3.97
CA TYR A 234 12.04 -12.23 5.43
C TYR A 234 13.24 -11.40 5.91
N GLY A 235 13.41 -11.32 7.24
CA GLY A 235 14.53 -10.68 7.89
C GLY A 235 14.26 -9.24 8.32
N ARG A 236 15.31 -8.56 8.78
CA ARG A 236 15.22 -7.26 9.45
C ARG A 236 14.72 -6.11 8.58
N CYS A 237 14.73 -6.26 7.26
CA CYS A 237 14.21 -5.23 6.36
C CYS A 237 12.68 -5.31 6.22
N VAL A 238 12.05 -6.42 6.60
CA VAL A 238 10.58 -6.53 6.61
C VAL A 238 10.01 -5.75 7.78
N ASP A 239 9.03 -4.88 7.51
CA ASP A 239 8.32 -4.13 8.56
C ASP A 239 7.13 -4.90 9.12
N LEU A 240 6.35 -5.51 8.23
CA LEU A 240 5.13 -6.24 8.55
C LEU A 240 4.74 -7.24 7.45
N TYR A 241 3.79 -8.11 7.78
CA TYR A 241 3.11 -9.02 6.87
C TYR A 241 1.73 -8.49 6.51
N ALA A 242 1.27 -8.78 5.30
CA ALA A 242 -0.11 -8.57 4.88
C ALA A 242 -0.62 -9.77 4.04
N PRO A 243 -1.92 -9.87 3.75
CA PRO A 243 -2.49 -10.97 2.96
C PRO A 243 -1.86 -11.09 1.57
N GLY A 244 -1.23 -12.22 1.28
CA GLY A 244 -0.47 -12.40 0.03
C GLY A 244 -0.82 -13.64 -0.79
N GLN A 245 -1.69 -14.54 -0.32
CA GLN A 245 -2.08 -15.78 -1.01
C GLN A 245 -3.60 -15.95 -1.04
N LYS A 246 -4.21 -16.48 -2.11
CA LYS A 246 -5.68 -16.54 -2.28
C LYS A 246 -6.31 -15.16 -2.26
N VAL A 247 -5.67 -14.21 -2.93
CA VAL A 247 -6.11 -12.80 -2.95
C VAL A 247 -7.08 -12.61 -4.11
N THR A 248 -8.22 -11.97 -3.88
CA THR A 248 -9.18 -11.63 -4.94
C THR A 248 -9.11 -10.15 -5.26
N ALA A 249 -8.95 -9.79 -6.54
CA ALA A 249 -8.92 -8.40 -7.01
C ALA A 249 -9.35 -8.25 -8.49
N ALA A 250 -9.14 -7.05 -9.04
CA ALA A 250 -9.49 -6.70 -10.41
C ALA A 250 -8.67 -7.49 -11.43
N LEU A 251 -9.33 -7.96 -12.49
CA LEU A 251 -8.69 -8.58 -13.65
C LEU A 251 -8.61 -7.53 -14.77
N ALA A 252 -7.43 -7.30 -15.33
CA ALA A 252 -7.30 -6.37 -16.46
C ALA A 252 -8.21 -6.81 -17.63
N GLY A 253 -8.74 -5.86 -18.40
CA GLY A 253 -9.71 -6.14 -19.46
C GLY A 253 -11.13 -6.45 -18.97
N GLY A 254 -11.33 -6.59 -17.65
CA GLY A 254 -12.64 -6.64 -17.02
C GLY A 254 -12.84 -7.84 -16.11
N GLY A 255 -13.61 -7.61 -15.04
CA GLY A 255 -14.00 -8.66 -14.10
C GLY A 255 -13.02 -8.75 -12.94
N THR A 256 -12.93 -9.92 -12.34
CA THR A 256 -12.16 -10.16 -11.11
C THR A 256 -11.61 -11.56 -11.14
N THR A 257 -10.45 -11.76 -10.53
CA THR A 257 -9.84 -13.10 -10.37
C THR A 257 -9.37 -13.30 -8.93
N THR A 258 -9.12 -14.55 -8.57
CA THR A 258 -8.44 -14.93 -7.33
C THR A 258 -7.10 -15.56 -7.69
N GLU A 259 -6.02 -14.95 -7.22
CA GLU A 259 -4.68 -15.52 -7.31
C GLU A 259 -4.52 -16.52 -6.16
N ASP A 260 -4.62 -17.81 -6.48
CA ASP A 260 -4.52 -18.90 -5.51
C ASP A 260 -3.10 -19.02 -4.94
N ASP A 261 -2.10 -18.79 -5.78
CA ASP A 261 -0.70 -18.71 -5.37
C ASP A 261 -0.42 -17.42 -4.60
N GLY A 262 0.71 -17.42 -3.89
CA GLY A 262 1.10 -16.26 -3.11
C GLY A 262 2.11 -15.38 -3.81
N ALA A 263 2.11 -14.09 -3.45
CA ALA A 263 3.16 -13.16 -3.79
C ALA A 263 3.21 -12.03 -2.78
N THR A 264 4.40 -11.51 -2.51
CA THR A 264 4.58 -10.26 -1.75
C THR A 264 4.04 -9.05 -2.51
N SER A 265 3.98 -9.13 -3.84
CA SER A 265 3.29 -8.16 -4.70
C SER A 265 1.79 -8.03 -4.42
N TRP A 266 1.15 -9.08 -3.89
CA TRP A 266 -0.25 -9.04 -3.46
C TRP A 266 -0.42 -8.50 -2.05
N ALA A 267 0.62 -8.56 -1.22
CA ALA A 267 0.59 -8.10 0.17
C ALA A 267 0.87 -6.60 0.32
N ALA A 268 1.88 -6.08 -0.40
CA ALA A 268 2.22 -4.66 -0.44
C ALA A 268 1.01 -3.72 -0.68
N PRO A 269 0.11 -3.98 -1.66
CA PRO A 269 -1.02 -3.10 -1.93
C PRO A 269 -2.05 -3.04 -0.80
N HIS A 270 -2.17 -4.06 0.06
CA HIS A 270 -3.01 -3.93 1.26
C HIS A 270 -2.47 -2.86 2.20
N ALA A 271 -1.15 -2.86 2.45
CA ALA A 271 -0.52 -1.86 3.30
C ALA A 271 -0.64 -0.46 2.68
N THR A 272 -0.42 -0.34 1.37
CA THR A 272 -0.65 0.91 0.62
C THR A 272 -2.08 1.42 0.81
N GLY A 273 -3.08 0.55 0.69
CA GLY A 273 -4.47 0.90 0.91
C GLY A 273 -4.76 1.34 2.34
N VAL A 274 -4.23 0.65 3.35
CA VAL A 274 -4.37 1.03 4.76
C VAL A 274 -3.71 2.39 5.04
N ILE A 275 -2.55 2.67 4.44
CA ILE A 275 -1.91 4.00 4.50
C ILE A 275 -2.78 5.06 3.84
N ALA A 276 -3.43 4.77 2.70
CA ALA A 276 -4.35 5.71 2.07
C ALA A 276 -5.58 6.00 2.96
N LEU A 277 -6.11 5.01 3.68
CA LEU A 277 -7.14 5.24 4.70
C LEU A 277 -6.61 6.22 5.77
N TYR A 278 -5.44 5.95 6.34
CA TYR A 278 -4.82 6.80 7.37
C TYR A 278 -4.56 8.23 6.88
N LEU A 279 -3.97 8.40 5.70
CA LEU A 279 -3.70 9.71 5.10
C LEU A 279 -4.98 10.47 4.76
N SER A 280 -6.08 9.79 4.42
CA SER A 280 -7.37 10.49 4.20
C SER A 280 -7.97 11.03 5.50
N ALA A 281 -7.71 10.38 6.64
CA ALA A 281 -8.09 10.87 7.96
C ALA A 281 -7.06 11.87 8.56
N HIS A 282 -5.80 11.79 8.11
CA HIS A 282 -4.68 12.58 8.59
C HIS A 282 -3.86 13.15 7.40
N PRO A 283 -4.41 14.10 6.63
CA PRO A 283 -3.81 14.55 5.37
C PRO A 283 -2.45 15.26 5.53
N HIS A 284 -2.09 15.64 6.76
CA HIS A 284 -0.80 16.26 7.08
C HIS A 284 0.19 15.31 7.77
N ALA A 285 -0.15 14.02 7.89
CA ALA A 285 0.77 13.05 8.45
C ALA A 285 2.03 12.92 7.59
N THR A 286 3.19 12.93 8.25
CA THR A 286 4.50 12.70 7.64
C THR A 286 4.72 11.21 7.38
N ALA A 287 5.69 10.88 6.52
CA ALA A 287 6.07 9.49 6.28
C ALA A 287 6.49 8.76 7.56
N ASP A 288 7.21 9.43 8.46
CA ASP A 288 7.60 8.86 9.76
C ASP A 288 6.37 8.57 10.64
N GLN A 289 5.37 9.45 10.65
CA GLN A 289 4.13 9.21 11.37
C GLN A 289 3.33 8.04 10.77
N VAL A 290 3.40 7.83 9.45
CA VAL A 290 2.80 6.65 8.81
C VAL A 290 3.50 5.37 9.28
N HIS A 291 4.83 5.35 9.28
CA HIS A 291 5.65 4.23 9.77
C HIS A 291 5.34 3.87 11.22
N VAL A 292 5.39 4.86 12.12
CA VAL A 292 5.10 4.67 13.54
C VAL A 292 3.66 4.17 13.75
N TRP A 293 2.70 4.74 13.01
CA TRP A 293 1.31 4.34 13.11
C TRP A 293 1.11 2.88 12.67
N LEU A 294 1.67 2.45 11.54
CA LEU A 294 1.61 1.05 11.08
C LEU A 294 2.22 0.07 12.09
N ASP A 295 3.40 0.40 12.66
CA ASP A 295 4.04 -0.44 13.68
C ASP A 295 3.14 -0.60 14.92
N HIS A 296 2.54 0.50 15.39
CA HIS A 296 1.69 0.48 16.57
C HIS A 296 0.35 -0.23 16.34
N THR A 297 -0.24 -0.13 15.15
CA THR A 297 -1.57 -0.70 14.87
C THR A 297 -1.51 -2.17 14.51
N ALA A 298 -0.41 -2.65 13.92
CA ALA A 298 -0.25 -4.04 13.50
C ALA A 298 -0.57 -5.03 14.62
N THR A 299 -1.24 -6.13 14.25
CA THR A 299 -1.51 -7.25 15.15
C THR A 299 -0.25 -8.08 15.35
N ARG A 300 0.19 -8.22 16.60
CA ARG A 300 1.50 -8.82 16.92
C ARG A 300 1.38 -10.29 17.31
N GLY A 301 2.35 -11.09 16.87
CA GLY A 301 2.53 -12.47 17.35
C GLY A 301 1.48 -13.48 16.88
N VAL A 302 0.63 -13.11 15.92
CA VAL A 302 -0.47 -13.99 15.45
C VAL A 302 -0.04 -14.96 14.35
N LEU A 303 1.02 -14.64 13.61
CA LEU A 303 1.53 -15.52 12.56
C LEU A 303 2.41 -16.62 13.16
N ARG A 304 2.21 -17.85 12.71
CA ARG A 304 2.99 -19.02 13.09
C ARG A 304 4.10 -19.28 12.07
N GLY A 305 5.25 -19.73 12.53
CA GLY A 305 6.39 -20.04 11.66
C GLY A 305 7.10 -18.82 11.07
N VAL A 306 6.88 -17.63 11.64
CA VAL A 306 7.70 -16.44 11.34
C VAL A 306 9.10 -16.68 11.91
N ARG A 307 10.13 -16.36 11.12
CA ARG A 307 11.52 -16.46 11.56
C ARG A 307 11.80 -15.46 12.68
N SER A 308 12.68 -15.81 13.62
CA SER A 308 12.98 -14.97 14.78
C SER A 308 13.65 -13.63 14.44
N ASP A 309 14.29 -13.54 13.27
CA ASP A 309 14.93 -12.32 12.75
C ASP A 309 13.95 -11.41 11.96
N THR A 310 12.67 -11.78 11.92
CA THR A 310 11.63 -11.06 11.18
C THR A 310 10.52 -10.58 12.13
N PRO A 311 10.08 -9.32 12.07
CA PRO A 311 8.98 -8.84 12.90
C PRO A 311 7.68 -9.62 12.67
N ASN A 312 7.12 -10.21 13.74
CA ASN A 312 5.82 -10.87 13.69
C ASN A 312 4.69 -9.84 13.89
N ARG A 313 4.41 -9.09 12.82
CA ARG A 313 3.41 -8.03 12.76
C ARG A 313 2.53 -8.26 11.54
N LEU A 314 1.23 -8.42 11.75
CA LEU A 314 0.23 -8.53 10.70
C LEU A 314 -0.49 -7.19 10.54
N LEU A 315 -0.62 -6.70 9.31
CA LEU A 315 -1.29 -5.45 8.97
C LEU A 315 -2.68 -5.37 9.61
N ASN A 316 -3.02 -4.20 10.15
CA ASN A 316 -4.35 -3.92 10.68
C ASN A 316 -4.75 -2.46 10.40
N THR A 317 -6.04 -2.19 10.17
CA THR A 317 -6.56 -0.83 9.92
C THR A 317 -6.52 0.07 11.16
N GLY A 318 -6.28 -0.49 12.35
CA GLY A 318 -6.22 0.27 13.59
C GLY A 318 -7.57 0.86 14.03
N GLY A 319 -8.67 0.34 13.50
CA GLY A 319 -10.02 0.88 13.70
C GLY A 319 -10.35 2.09 12.81
N LEU A 320 -9.52 2.37 11.79
CA LEU A 320 -9.81 3.34 10.73
C LEU A 320 -10.75 2.82 9.68
#